data_AF-A0A3L7QI70-F1
#
_entry.id   AF-A0A3L7QI70-F1
#
_cell.length_a   1.000
_cell.length_b   1.000
_cell.length_c   1.000
_cell.angle_alpha   90.00
_cell.angle_beta   90.00
_cell.angle_gamma   90.00
#
_symmetry.space_group_name_H-M   'P 1'
#
loop_
_entity.id
_entity.type
_entity.pdbx_description
1 polymer ?
#
loop_
_entity_poly.entity_id
_entity_poly.type
_entity_poly.pdbx_seq_one_letter_code
_entity_poly.pdbx_strand_id
1 'polypeptide(L)'
;MRRVWLCVAALGLITSTASAEEARKVPPLDVKAAVAASEAEMQIYSEPLEHAGVSIDMVPIRGGRFQIGSPAAEAGRSDDEGPQNDVEIAPFWMAKTELTWEAYDVWGEKTDQLRRKFTGLTPTERDAGADAVTRPTPPYTDMSFNMGKGKFPAICMTQHAARTYCKWLSKKTGRYYRLPTEAEWEYACRAGTTSAYSFGDDPAVIGDFAWYGENSNGKYQRVGKKKPNPWGLHDMHGNVAEWVLDQYIPTLYGDRQAVKNPLIVPKT
;
A
#
# COMPACT_ATOMS: atom_id res chain seq x y z
N MET A 1 -29.10 -6.41 45.04
CA MET A 1 -29.07 -6.59 43.58
C MET A 1 -28.33 -5.41 42.95
N ARG A 2 -27.05 -5.59 42.60
CA ARG A 2 -26.24 -4.53 41.97
C ARG A 2 -26.43 -4.62 40.45
N ARG A 3 -27.02 -3.59 39.84
CA ARG A 3 -27.12 -3.46 38.38
C ARG A 3 -25.80 -2.90 37.86
N VAL A 4 -25.05 -3.76 37.17
CA VAL A 4 -23.88 -3.40 36.37
C VAL A 4 -24.38 -2.70 35.11
N TRP A 5 -23.93 -1.46 34.90
CA TRP A 5 -24.03 -0.81 33.59
C TRP A 5 -22.85 -1.29 32.74
N LEU A 6 -23.14 -2.07 31.70
CA LEU A 6 -22.19 -2.44 30.67
C LEU A 6 -22.06 -1.25 29.70
N CYS A 7 -20.94 -0.52 29.76
CA CYS A 7 -20.55 0.36 28.67
C CYS A 7 -20.10 -0.50 27.49
N VAL A 8 -20.90 -0.52 26.42
CA VAL A 8 -20.52 -1.13 25.14
C VAL A 8 -19.52 -0.18 24.45
N ALA A 9 -18.23 -0.50 24.55
CA ALA A 9 -17.19 0.13 23.74
C ALA A 9 -17.15 -0.55 22.37
N ALA A 10 -18.07 -0.15 21.48
CA ALA A 10 -18.03 -0.47 20.05
C ALA A 10 -17.41 0.72 19.30
N LEU A 11 -16.13 1.01 19.55
CA LEU A 11 -15.34 1.98 18.77
C LEU A 11 -14.06 1.30 18.30
N GLY A 12 -14.16 0.56 17.20
CA GLY A 12 -12.98 -0.07 16.57
C GLY A 12 -13.24 -0.55 15.16
N LEU A 13 -14.49 -0.96 14.85
CA LEU A 13 -14.92 -1.38 13.51
C LEU A 13 -15.52 -0.25 12.65
N ILE A 14 -15.78 0.92 13.23
CA ILE A 14 -16.61 1.96 12.58
C ILE A 14 -15.80 2.84 11.60
N THR A 15 -14.48 2.97 11.76
CA THR A 15 -13.68 3.90 10.95
C THR A 15 -13.34 3.37 9.56
N SER A 16 -13.15 2.05 9.39
CA SER A 16 -12.90 1.46 8.07
C SER A 16 -14.18 1.34 7.23
N THR A 17 -15.29 0.97 7.87
CA THR A 17 -16.60 0.83 7.21
C THR A 17 -17.13 2.18 6.73
N ALA A 18 -17.00 3.23 7.54
CA ALA A 18 -17.46 4.57 7.15
C ALA A 18 -16.75 5.10 5.89
N SER A 19 -15.43 4.92 5.77
CA SER A 19 -14.69 5.36 4.57
C SER A 19 -15.03 4.53 3.33
N ALA A 20 -15.20 3.21 3.49
CA ALA A 20 -15.63 2.32 2.41
C ALA A 20 -17.07 2.63 1.95
N GLU A 21 -17.96 2.96 2.87
CA GLU A 21 -19.35 3.33 2.60
C GLU A 21 -19.46 4.72 1.95
N GLU A 22 -18.59 5.65 2.32
CA GLU A 22 -18.52 6.98 1.69
C GLU A 22 -17.90 6.96 0.28
N ALA A 23 -17.08 5.97 -0.03
CA ALA A 23 -16.57 5.73 -1.39
C ALA A 23 -17.66 5.14 -2.31
N ARG A 24 -18.59 4.34 -1.77
CA ARG A 24 -19.70 3.71 -2.53
C ARG A 24 -20.77 4.66 -3.05
N LYS A 25 -20.82 5.91 -2.58
CA LYS A 25 -21.86 6.88 -2.98
C LYS A 25 -21.74 7.32 -4.45
N VAL A 26 -20.52 7.31 -4.99
CA VAL A 26 -20.26 7.64 -6.40
C VAL A 26 -19.84 6.35 -7.10
N PRO A 27 -20.40 6.02 -8.28
CA PRO A 27 -20.02 4.80 -9.00
C PRO A 27 -18.51 4.75 -9.29
N PRO A 28 -17.89 3.57 -9.13
CA PRO A 28 -16.48 3.39 -9.46
C PRO A 28 -16.24 3.60 -10.95
N LEU A 29 -14.99 3.85 -11.33
CA LEU A 29 -14.57 3.88 -12.72
C LEU A 29 -14.92 2.57 -13.42
N ASP A 30 -15.29 2.61 -14.70
CA ASP A 30 -15.57 1.39 -15.46
C ASP A 30 -14.26 0.68 -15.85
N VAL A 31 -13.72 -0.08 -14.90
CA VAL A 31 -12.55 -0.95 -15.08
C VAL A 31 -13.01 -2.37 -14.80
N LYS A 32 -13.41 -3.08 -15.86
CA LYS A 32 -14.01 -4.43 -15.77
C LYS A 32 -13.13 -5.42 -14.99
N ALA A 33 -11.82 -5.38 -15.20
CA ALA A 33 -10.85 -6.26 -14.53
C ALA A 33 -10.66 -5.93 -13.03
N ALA A 34 -11.13 -4.76 -12.57
CA ALA A 34 -11.09 -4.34 -11.18
C ALA A 34 -12.34 -4.76 -10.38
N VAL A 35 -13.22 -5.57 -10.97
CA VAL A 35 -14.43 -6.10 -10.35
C VAL A 35 -14.36 -7.62 -10.41
N ALA A 36 -14.52 -8.26 -9.26
CA ALA A 36 -14.56 -9.71 -9.14
C ALA A 36 -15.62 -10.09 -8.10
N ALA A 37 -16.45 -11.09 -8.40
CA ALA A 37 -17.41 -11.63 -7.44
C ALA A 37 -16.78 -12.68 -6.52
N SER A 38 -15.66 -13.27 -6.97
CA SER A 38 -14.90 -14.28 -6.26
C SER A 38 -13.41 -14.03 -6.38
N GLU A 39 -12.64 -14.64 -5.48
CA GLU A 39 -11.18 -14.58 -5.56
C GLU A 39 -10.68 -15.08 -6.91
N ALA A 40 -11.19 -16.22 -7.41
CA ALA A 40 -10.80 -16.83 -8.68
C ALA A 40 -10.85 -15.83 -9.87
N GLU A 41 -11.86 -14.96 -9.88
CA GLU A 41 -12.08 -13.95 -10.93
C GLU A 41 -11.16 -12.73 -10.85
N MET A 42 -10.44 -12.54 -9.74
CA MET A 42 -9.56 -11.38 -9.56
C MET A 42 -8.44 -11.37 -10.61
N GLN A 43 -8.34 -10.26 -11.33
CA GLN A 43 -7.38 -10.06 -12.40
C GLN A 43 -6.45 -8.89 -12.09
N ILE A 44 -5.28 -8.92 -12.74
CA ILE A 44 -4.43 -7.74 -12.83
C ILE A 44 -5.20 -6.67 -13.63
N TYR A 45 -5.13 -5.42 -13.17
CA TYR A 45 -5.75 -4.31 -13.87
C TYR A 45 -4.93 -3.03 -13.69
N SER A 46 -5.17 -2.04 -14.54
CA SER A 46 -4.60 -0.70 -14.40
C SER A 46 -5.72 0.26 -14.00
N GLU A 47 -5.64 0.86 -12.81
CA GLU A 47 -6.58 1.87 -12.34
C GLU A 47 -6.23 3.22 -12.98
N PRO A 48 -7.07 3.79 -13.85
CA PRO A 48 -6.80 5.10 -14.42
C PRO A 48 -7.08 6.21 -13.41
N LEU A 49 -6.19 7.20 -13.35
CA LEU A 49 -6.45 8.46 -12.66
C LEU A 49 -7.06 9.44 -13.66
N GLU A 50 -8.39 9.58 -13.62
CA GLU A 50 -9.14 10.43 -14.55
C GLU A 50 -8.53 11.83 -14.68
N HIS A 51 -8.44 12.31 -15.92
CA HIS A 51 -7.89 13.61 -16.30
C HIS A 51 -6.38 13.79 -16.09
N ALA A 52 -5.67 12.80 -15.52
CA ALA A 52 -4.23 12.87 -15.31
C ALA A 52 -3.40 12.20 -16.43
N GLY A 53 -3.96 11.20 -17.12
CA GLY A 53 -3.21 10.39 -18.09
C GLY A 53 -2.19 9.44 -17.43
N VAL A 54 -2.43 9.11 -16.16
CA VAL A 54 -1.60 8.22 -15.33
C VAL A 54 -2.48 7.07 -14.87
N SER A 55 -1.91 5.88 -14.69
CA SER A 55 -2.59 4.71 -14.12
C SER A 55 -1.73 4.04 -13.08
N ILE A 56 -2.37 3.33 -12.15
CA ILE A 56 -1.71 2.49 -11.14
C ILE A 56 -2.02 1.04 -11.47
N ASP A 57 -0.98 0.25 -11.71
CA ASP A 57 -1.14 -1.19 -11.96
C ASP A 57 -1.37 -1.92 -10.64
N MET A 58 -2.39 -2.77 -10.59
CA MET A 58 -2.86 -3.48 -9.42
C MET A 58 -2.79 -4.99 -9.66
N VAL A 59 -2.19 -5.72 -8.71
CA VAL A 59 -2.00 -7.17 -8.74
C VAL A 59 -2.94 -7.82 -7.73
N PRO A 60 -3.67 -8.89 -8.10
CA PRO A 60 -4.50 -9.63 -7.17
C PRO A 60 -3.63 -10.49 -6.25
N ILE A 61 -3.77 -10.28 -4.95
CA ILE A 61 -3.16 -11.07 -3.89
C ILE A 61 -4.21 -12.06 -3.40
N ARG A 62 -3.92 -13.33 -3.65
CA ARG A 62 -4.77 -14.46 -3.26
C ARG A 62 -4.76 -14.62 -1.75
N GLY A 63 -5.88 -14.99 -1.16
CA GLY A 63 -5.97 -15.19 0.28
C GLY A 63 -5.27 -16.48 0.70
N GLY A 64 -4.87 -16.57 1.97
CA GLY A 64 -4.22 -17.77 2.46
C GLY A 64 -3.67 -17.66 3.87
N ARG A 65 -2.99 -18.70 4.30
CA ARG A 65 -2.27 -18.74 5.57
C ARG A 65 -0.77 -18.75 5.33
N PHE A 66 -0.02 -18.08 6.18
CA PHE A 66 1.44 -18.08 6.15
C PHE A 66 2.02 -17.86 7.55
N GLN A 67 3.31 -18.14 7.68
CA GLN A 67 4.10 -17.84 8.88
C GLN A 67 4.67 -16.43 8.73
N ILE A 68 4.22 -15.50 9.57
CA ILE A 68 4.77 -14.16 9.66
C ILE A 68 5.99 -14.16 10.58
N GLY A 69 7.03 -13.39 10.24
CA GLY A 69 8.27 -13.28 10.99
C GLY A 69 9.35 -14.24 10.52
N SER A 70 10.54 -14.15 11.12
CA SER A 70 11.72 -14.92 10.72
C SER A 70 11.99 -16.12 11.65
N PRO A 71 12.43 -17.28 11.11
CA PRO A 71 12.89 -18.40 11.91
C PRO A 71 14.01 -18.00 12.87
N ALA A 72 14.05 -18.56 14.08
CA ALA A 72 15.05 -18.19 15.10
C ALA A 72 16.52 -18.39 14.66
N ALA A 73 16.76 -19.28 13.68
CA ALA A 73 18.08 -19.57 13.13
C ALA A 73 18.41 -18.79 11.85
N GLU A 74 17.52 -17.91 11.36
CA GLU A 74 17.75 -17.12 10.15
C GLU A 74 18.90 -16.13 10.37
N ALA A 75 19.85 -16.11 9.44
CA ALA A 75 21.00 -15.23 9.53
C ALA A 75 20.59 -13.77 9.30
N GLY A 76 21.01 -12.88 10.19
CA GLY A 76 20.75 -11.44 10.04
C GLY A 76 19.37 -10.98 10.55
N ARG A 77 18.54 -11.89 11.09
CA ARG A 77 17.29 -11.50 11.75
C ARG A 77 17.51 -10.59 12.96
N SER A 78 16.54 -9.73 13.21
CA SER A 78 16.43 -8.89 14.39
C SER A 78 15.63 -9.59 15.51
N ASP A 79 15.75 -9.09 16.73
CA ASP A 79 15.08 -9.70 17.90
C ASP A 79 13.55 -9.58 17.85
N ASP A 80 13.03 -8.53 17.21
CA ASP A 80 11.61 -8.18 17.10
C ASP A 80 10.88 -8.87 15.93
N GLU A 81 11.58 -9.68 15.14
CA GLU A 81 11.01 -10.42 14.00
C GLU A 81 10.44 -11.79 14.39
N GLY A 82 10.45 -12.14 15.68
CA GLY A 82 10.02 -13.46 16.16
C GLY A 82 9.28 -13.42 17.50
N PRO A 83 8.70 -14.56 17.92
CA PRO A 83 8.63 -15.84 17.20
C PRO A 83 7.73 -15.80 15.96
N GLN A 84 7.90 -16.78 15.06
CA GLN A 84 7.00 -16.91 13.92
C GLN A 84 5.57 -17.25 14.37
N ASN A 85 4.59 -16.67 13.69
CA ASN A 85 3.17 -16.89 13.98
C ASN A 85 2.39 -17.25 12.72
N ASP A 86 1.39 -18.13 12.85
CA ASP A 86 0.40 -18.34 11.79
C ASP A 86 -0.50 -17.11 11.65
N VAL A 87 -0.67 -16.63 10.43
CA VAL A 87 -1.61 -15.56 10.07
C VAL A 87 -2.42 -15.97 8.85
N GLU A 88 -3.71 -15.63 8.84
CA GLU A 88 -4.63 -15.78 7.71
C GLU A 88 -4.94 -14.42 7.08
N ILE A 89 -4.66 -14.26 5.79
CA ILE A 89 -4.92 -13.06 5.00
C ILE A 89 -6.07 -13.32 4.02
N ALA A 90 -7.05 -12.42 3.99
CA ALA A 90 -8.12 -12.43 2.99
C ALA A 90 -7.62 -11.87 1.65
N PRO A 91 -8.22 -12.25 0.51
CA PRO A 91 -7.79 -11.77 -0.79
C PRO A 91 -8.00 -10.25 -0.95
N PHE A 92 -7.08 -9.59 -1.64
CA PHE A 92 -7.12 -8.14 -1.92
C PHE A 92 -6.30 -7.79 -3.16
N TRP A 93 -6.38 -6.55 -3.66
CA TRP A 93 -5.45 -6.06 -4.69
C TRP A 93 -4.39 -5.16 -4.06
N MET A 94 -3.15 -5.28 -4.53
CA MET A 94 -2.02 -4.44 -4.13
C MET A 94 -1.43 -3.74 -5.37
N ALA A 95 -0.90 -2.53 -5.21
CA ALA A 95 -0.16 -1.88 -6.29
C ALA A 95 1.04 -2.75 -6.70
N LYS A 96 1.30 -2.85 -8.00
CA LYS A 96 2.37 -3.71 -8.56
C LYS A 96 3.77 -3.29 -8.10
N THR A 97 3.93 -2.00 -7.84
CA THR A 97 5.16 -1.33 -7.44
C THR A 97 4.84 -0.32 -6.35
N GLU A 98 5.85 0.33 -5.79
CA GLU A 98 5.63 1.53 -5.00
C GLU A 98 4.88 2.58 -5.84
N LEU A 99 4.11 3.45 -5.16
CA LEU A 99 3.46 4.56 -5.84
C LEU A 99 4.50 5.50 -6.42
N THR A 100 4.32 5.84 -7.69
CA THR A 100 5.24 6.69 -8.42
C THR A 100 4.95 8.17 -8.17
N TRP A 101 5.95 9.03 -8.40
CA TRP A 101 5.76 10.48 -8.40
C TRP A 101 4.67 10.91 -9.38
N GLU A 102 4.58 10.32 -10.58
CA GLU A 102 3.50 10.65 -11.53
C GLU A 102 2.10 10.35 -11.01
N ALA A 103 1.93 9.30 -10.18
CA ALA A 103 0.65 8.98 -9.56
C ALA A 103 0.36 9.85 -8.33
N TYR A 104 1.39 10.16 -7.53
CA TYR A 104 1.26 10.98 -6.34
C TYR A 104 1.02 12.47 -6.66
N ASP A 105 1.71 13.02 -7.66
CA ASP A 105 1.65 14.43 -8.06
C ASP A 105 0.28 14.80 -8.68
N VAL A 106 -0.54 13.81 -9.05
CA VAL A 106 -1.96 14.03 -9.38
C VAL A 106 -2.69 14.69 -8.21
N TRP A 107 -2.45 14.20 -7.00
CA TRP A 107 -3.01 14.74 -5.76
C TRP A 107 -2.17 15.88 -5.18
N GLY A 108 -0.88 15.61 -4.96
CA GLY A 108 0.03 16.51 -4.25
C GLY A 108 0.22 17.84 -4.98
N GLU A 109 0.41 17.78 -6.30
CA GLU A 109 0.72 18.95 -7.14
C GLU A 109 -0.46 19.39 -8.03
N LYS A 110 -1.69 18.93 -7.72
CA LYS A 110 -2.91 19.35 -8.43
C LYS A 110 -2.89 19.02 -9.92
N THR A 111 -2.14 17.99 -10.35
CA THR A 111 -1.92 17.81 -11.79
C THR A 111 -3.24 17.57 -12.55
N ASP A 112 -4.22 16.88 -11.96
CA ASP A 112 -5.54 16.72 -12.59
C ASP A 112 -6.35 18.04 -12.64
N GLN A 113 -6.36 18.82 -11.55
CA GLN A 113 -7.04 20.12 -11.47
C GLN A 113 -6.48 21.11 -12.48
N LEU A 114 -5.14 21.17 -12.58
CA LEU A 114 -4.44 22.02 -13.54
C LEU A 114 -4.75 21.58 -14.97
N ARG A 115 -4.66 20.28 -15.27
CA ARG A 115 -5.00 19.75 -16.60
C ARG A 115 -6.44 20.09 -16.98
N ARG A 116 -7.42 19.80 -16.12
CA ARG A 116 -8.83 20.16 -16.36
C ARG A 116 -8.98 21.64 -16.70
N LYS A 117 -8.33 22.52 -15.92
CA LYS A 117 -8.35 23.98 -16.15
C LYS A 117 -7.75 24.37 -17.51
N PHE A 118 -6.59 23.84 -17.88
CA PHE A 118 -5.88 24.24 -19.10
C PHE A 118 -6.44 23.61 -20.37
N THR A 119 -7.07 22.44 -20.28
CA THR A 119 -7.64 21.73 -21.43
C THR A 119 -9.16 21.88 -21.54
N GLY A 120 -9.80 22.58 -20.59
CA GLY A 120 -11.26 22.78 -20.57
C GLY A 120 -12.07 21.51 -20.31
N LEU A 121 -11.49 20.51 -19.63
CA LEU A 121 -12.22 19.28 -19.28
C LEU A 121 -13.21 19.56 -18.14
N THR A 122 -14.43 19.05 -18.28
CA THR A 122 -15.47 19.16 -17.26
C THR A 122 -15.17 18.22 -16.09
N PRO A 123 -15.16 18.72 -14.83
CA PRO A 123 -15.04 17.87 -13.65
C PRO A 123 -16.16 16.83 -13.55
N THR A 124 -15.83 15.62 -13.13
CA THR A 124 -16.80 14.57 -12.79
C THR A 124 -17.33 14.74 -11.36
N GLU A 125 -18.36 13.97 -10.98
CA GLU A 125 -18.83 13.92 -9.58
C GLU A 125 -17.72 13.40 -8.63
N ARG A 126 -16.89 12.45 -9.09
CA ARG A 126 -15.72 11.96 -8.36
C ARG A 126 -14.69 13.06 -8.12
N ASP A 127 -14.46 13.92 -9.12
CA ASP A 127 -13.55 15.05 -8.98
C ASP A 127 -13.97 15.99 -7.84
N ALA A 128 -15.27 16.25 -7.67
CA ALA A 128 -15.75 17.09 -6.57
C ALA A 128 -15.39 16.50 -5.19
N GLY A 129 -15.57 15.19 -5.02
CA GLY A 129 -15.19 14.49 -3.80
C GLY A 129 -13.68 14.41 -3.57
N ALA A 130 -12.91 14.18 -4.65
CA ALA A 130 -11.46 14.12 -4.60
C ALA A 130 -10.83 15.50 -4.33
N ASP A 131 -11.36 16.57 -4.93
CA ASP A 131 -10.88 17.94 -4.77
C ASP A 131 -11.11 18.49 -3.35
N ALA A 132 -12.07 17.92 -2.61
CA ALA A 132 -12.33 18.23 -1.20
C ALA A 132 -11.37 17.52 -0.23
N VAL A 133 -10.58 16.55 -0.68
CA VAL A 133 -9.59 15.89 0.19
C VAL A 133 -8.39 16.81 0.35
N THR A 134 -8.04 17.09 1.62
CA THR A 134 -6.87 17.89 1.95
C THR A 134 -5.60 17.27 1.38
N ARG A 135 -4.57 18.09 1.20
CA ARG A 135 -3.27 17.70 0.66
C ARG A 135 -2.15 18.40 1.42
N PRO A 136 -0.91 17.91 1.33
CA PRO A 136 0.24 18.59 1.92
C PRO A 136 0.36 20.03 1.40
N THR A 137 0.85 20.93 2.24
CA THR A 137 1.30 22.25 1.80
C THR A 137 2.39 22.07 0.75
N PRO A 138 2.39 22.84 -0.35
CA PRO A 138 3.45 22.80 -1.34
C PRO A 138 4.83 22.89 -0.67
N PRO A 139 5.76 21.97 -0.96
CA PRO A 139 7.06 21.96 -0.31
C PRO A 139 7.90 23.15 -0.78
N TYR A 140 8.81 23.63 0.10
CA TYR A 140 9.74 24.71 -0.24
C TYR A 140 10.84 24.30 -1.23
N THR A 141 11.05 22.99 -1.40
CA THR A 141 12.05 22.41 -2.29
C THR A 141 11.44 21.23 -3.03
N ASP A 142 12.06 20.82 -4.14
CA ASP A 142 11.68 19.58 -4.80
C ASP A 142 12.02 18.39 -3.89
N MET A 143 10.98 17.71 -3.41
CA MET A 143 11.08 16.55 -2.52
C MET A 143 11.63 15.30 -3.22
N SER A 144 11.87 15.36 -4.54
CA SER A 144 12.66 14.34 -5.24
C SER A 144 14.15 14.43 -4.90
N PHE A 145 14.63 15.55 -4.36
CA PHE A 145 16.05 15.84 -4.13
C PHE A 145 16.92 15.64 -5.37
N ASN A 146 16.39 15.91 -6.57
CA ASN A 146 17.06 15.67 -7.87
C ASN A 146 17.46 14.19 -8.12
N MET A 147 16.79 13.24 -7.46
CA MET A 147 17.07 11.81 -7.59
C MET A 147 16.13 11.13 -8.60
N GLY A 148 14.98 11.73 -8.93
CA GLY A 148 14.11 11.30 -10.02
C GLY A 148 12.63 11.63 -9.80
N LYS A 149 11.89 11.87 -10.90
CA LYS A 149 10.43 12.14 -10.92
C LYS A 149 9.74 11.26 -11.97
N GLY A 150 8.41 11.28 -12.02
CA GLY A 150 7.64 10.42 -12.92
C GLY A 150 7.58 9.00 -12.39
N LYS A 151 8.09 8.01 -13.14
CA LYS A 151 8.11 6.57 -12.78
C LYS A 151 9.13 6.17 -11.70
N PHE A 152 9.56 7.11 -10.87
CA PHE A 152 10.34 6.81 -9.66
C PHE A 152 9.39 6.75 -8.46
N PRO A 153 9.71 6.01 -7.40
CA PRO A 153 8.87 5.98 -6.18
C PRO A 153 8.72 7.38 -5.61
N ALA A 154 7.50 7.72 -5.23
CA ALA A 154 7.22 8.94 -4.48
C ALA A 154 7.74 8.75 -3.05
N ILE A 155 8.53 9.71 -2.57
CA ILE A 155 9.17 9.67 -1.25
C ILE A 155 8.86 10.93 -0.45
N CYS A 156 9.40 10.97 0.78
CA CYS A 156 9.35 12.16 1.65
C CYS A 156 7.93 12.58 2.07
N MET A 157 7.08 11.58 2.29
CA MET A 157 5.75 11.77 2.86
C MET A 157 5.65 11.08 4.21
N THR A 158 4.85 11.66 5.11
CA THR A 158 4.48 11.01 6.36
C THR A 158 3.49 9.88 6.08
N GLN A 159 3.39 8.92 7.01
CA GLN A 159 2.35 7.89 6.95
C GLN A 159 0.94 8.51 6.87
N HIS A 160 0.72 9.65 7.55
CA HIS A 160 -0.54 10.39 7.47
C HIS A 160 -0.84 10.90 6.06
N ALA A 161 0.16 11.46 5.36
CA ALA A 161 0.02 11.89 3.98
C ALA A 161 -0.28 10.69 3.05
N ALA A 162 0.40 9.56 3.23
CA ALA A 162 0.14 8.35 2.47
C ALA A 162 -1.29 7.81 2.69
N ARG A 163 -1.78 7.78 3.93
CA ARG A 163 -3.18 7.43 4.25
C ARG A 163 -4.19 8.41 3.64
N THR A 164 -3.85 9.70 3.63
CA THR A 164 -4.71 10.74 3.03
C THR A 164 -4.74 10.62 1.51
N TYR A 165 -3.62 10.24 0.88
CA TYR A 165 -3.58 9.88 -0.54
C TYR A 165 -4.51 8.70 -0.84
N CYS A 166 -4.50 7.63 -0.03
CA CYS A 166 -5.45 6.52 -0.21
C CYS A 166 -6.91 6.97 -0.12
N LYS A 167 -7.23 7.89 0.81
CA LYS A 167 -8.57 8.51 0.90
C LYS A 167 -8.90 9.29 -0.38
N TRP A 168 -7.98 10.11 -0.86
CA TRP A 168 -8.12 10.84 -2.11
C TRP A 168 -8.34 9.89 -3.30
N LEU A 169 -7.50 8.86 -3.43
CA LEU A 169 -7.55 7.86 -4.49
C LEU A 169 -8.90 7.14 -4.47
N SER A 170 -9.41 6.86 -3.27
CA SER A 170 -10.73 6.23 -3.12
C SER A 170 -11.86 7.09 -3.66
N LYS A 171 -11.82 8.40 -3.39
CA LYS A 171 -12.80 9.35 -3.96
C LYS A 171 -12.60 9.53 -5.46
N LYS A 172 -11.36 9.58 -5.92
CA LYS A 172 -10.99 9.79 -7.33
C LYS A 172 -11.43 8.64 -8.24
N THR A 173 -11.46 7.42 -7.72
CA THR A 173 -11.76 6.20 -8.48
C THR A 173 -13.11 5.57 -8.14
N GLY A 174 -13.70 5.93 -7.00
CA GLY A 174 -14.89 5.29 -6.44
C GLY A 174 -14.65 3.88 -5.89
N ARG A 175 -13.39 3.43 -5.78
CA ARG A 175 -13.00 2.16 -5.14
C ARG A 175 -12.34 2.42 -3.80
N TYR A 176 -12.33 1.44 -2.91
CA TYR A 176 -11.69 1.62 -1.60
C TYR A 176 -10.20 1.29 -1.67
N TYR A 177 -9.37 2.24 -1.23
CA TYR A 177 -7.92 2.11 -1.11
C TYR A 177 -7.46 2.42 0.31
N ARG A 178 -6.40 1.72 0.74
CA ARG A 178 -5.70 1.93 2.01
C ARG A 178 -4.25 1.48 1.87
N LEU A 179 -3.42 1.84 2.84
CA LEU A 179 -2.12 1.18 3.03
C LEU A 179 -2.35 -0.30 3.40
N PRO A 180 -1.42 -1.21 3.05
CA PRO A 180 -1.48 -2.58 3.54
C PRO A 180 -1.25 -2.62 5.06
N THR A 181 -1.70 -3.69 5.70
CA THR A 181 -1.19 -4.02 7.04
C THR A 181 0.22 -4.58 6.93
N GLU A 182 0.99 -4.58 8.01
CA GLU A 182 2.31 -5.23 8.06
C GLU A 182 2.23 -6.69 7.60
N ALA A 183 1.21 -7.41 8.08
CA ALA A 183 1.02 -8.81 7.70
C ALA A 183 0.63 -9.00 6.24
N GLU A 184 -0.19 -8.10 5.67
CA GLU A 184 -0.49 -8.13 4.24
C GLU A 184 0.75 -7.82 3.40
N TRP A 185 1.59 -6.88 3.85
CA TRP A 185 2.83 -6.51 3.17
C TRP A 185 3.83 -7.67 3.17
N GLU A 186 4.08 -8.30 4.33
CA GLU A 186 5.00 -9.44 4.40
C GLU A 186 4.48 -10.66 3.62
N TYR A 187 3.17 -10.94 3.71
CA TYR A 187 2.53 -12.01 2.94
C TYR A 187 2.71 -11.81 1.43
N ALA A 188 2.47 -10.57 0.96
CA ALA A 188 2.66 -10.20 -0.42
C ALA A 188 4.13 -10.23 -0.84
N CYS A 189 5.07 -9.82 0.05
CA CYS A 189 6.51 -9.86 -0.19
C CYS A 189 6.99 -11.30 -0.41
N ARG A 190 6.65 -12.21 0.52
CA ARG A 190 7.00 -13.63 0.47
C ARG A 190 6.38 -14.35 -0.72
N ALA A 191 5.17 -13.99 -1.13
CA ALA A 191 4.49 -14.57 -2.29
C ALA A 191 4.49 -16.12 -2.30
N GLY A 192 4.29 -16.71 -1.11
CA GLY A 192 4.25 -18.16 -0.89
C GLY A 192 5.59 -18.82 -0.57
N THR A 193 6.71 -18.10 -0.56
CA THR A 193 8.00 -18.66 -0.11
C THR A 193 8.12 -18.64 1.41
N THR A 194 8.99 -19.51 1.93
CA THR A 194 9.37 -19.58 3.36
C THR A 194 10.84 -19.27 3.59
N SER A 195 11.58 -18.92 2.53
CA SER A 195 12.97 -18.47 2.56
C SER A 195 13.10 -17.05 3.10
N ALA A 196 14.34 -16.64 3.40
CA ALA A 196 14.66 -15.29 3.86
C ALA A 196 14.23 -14.20 2.86
N TYR A 197 14.41 -14.45 1.57
CA TYR A 197 13.92 -13.60 0.48
C TYR A 197 12.91 -14.33 -0.39
N SER A 198 12.09 -13.60 -1.15
CA SER A 198 11.11 -14.20 -2.09
C SER A 198 11.75 -14.86 -3.31
N PHE A 199 13.06 -14.70 -3.47
CA PHE A 199 13.89 -15.33 -4.50
C PHE A 199 14.80 -16.44 -3.97
N GLY A 200 14.66 -16.84 -2.70
CA GLY A 200 15.45 -17.89 -2.04
C GLY A 200 16.31 -17.35 -0.89
N ASP A 201 17.23 -18.18 -0.40
CA ASP A 201 18.08 -17.88 0.77
C ASP A 201 19.47 -17.34 0.40
N ASP A 202 19.83 -17.32 -0.89
CA ASP A 202 21.13 -16.85 -1.34
C ASP A 202 21.13 -15.32 -1.54
N PRO A 203 21.78 -14.53 -0.67
CA PRO A 203 21.84 -13.08 -0.84
C PRO A 203 22.70 -12.67 -2.04
N ALA A 204 23.55 -13.55 -2.60
CA ALA A 204 24.41 -13.20 -3.74
C ALA A 204 23.61 -12.80 -5.00
N VAL A 205 22.35 -13.22 -5.11
CA VAL A 205 21.48 -12.87 -6.23
C VAL A 205 20.58 -11.65 -5.97
N ILE A 206 20.67 -11.00 -4.80
CA ILE A 206 19.82 -9.85 -4.43
C ILE A 206 19.88 -8.71 -5.46
N GLY A 207 21.03 -8.55 -6.14
CA GLY A 207 21.24 -7.55 -7.17
C GLY A 207 20.29 -7.68 -8.38
N ASP A 208 19.69 -8.84 -8.61
CA ASP A 208 18.68 -9.04 -9.65
C ASP A 208 17.27 -8.59 -9.24
N PHE A 209 17.00 -8.51 -7.94
CA PHE A 209 15.66 -8.31 -7.36
C PHE A 209 15.49 -6.97 -6.64
N ALA A 210 16.59 -6.34 -6.21
CA ALA A 210 16.53 -5.13 -5.40
C ALA A 210 17.50 -4.04 -5.85
N TRP A 211 17.10 -2.80 -5.61
CA TRP A 211 18.00 -1.65 -5.52
C TRP A 211 18.39 -1.44 -4.07
N TYR A 212 19.67 -1.47 -3.75
CA TYR A 212 20.18 -1.37 -2.39
C TYR A 212 21.50 -0.59 -2.37
N GLY A 213 22.11 -0.43 -1.19
CA GLY A 213 23.26 0.45 -0.98
C GLY A 213 24.38 0.31 -2.03
N GLU A 214 24.71 -0.92 -2.42
CA GLU A 214 25.83 -1.19 -3.33
C GLU A 214 25.53 -0.94 -4.81
N ASN A 215 24.28 -1.09 -5.25
CA ASN A 215 23.93 -1.03 -6.69
C ASN A 215 23.02 0.16 -7.06
N SER A 216 22.55 0.94 -6.08
CA SER A 216 21.62 2.06 -6.27
C SER A 216 22.30 3.36 -6.72
N ASN A 217 23.64 3.44 -6.66
CA ASN A 217 24.42 4.67 -6.85
C ASN A 217 23.96 5.82 -5.93
N GLY A 218 23.54 5.48 -4.70
CA GLY A 218 23.06 6.44 -3.70
C GLY A 218 21.72 7.09 -4.08
N LYS A 219 20.94 6.48 -4.98
CA LYS A 219 19.64 7.01 -5.44
C LYS A 219 18.58 5.92 -5.54
N TYR A 220 17.33 6.27 -5.19
CA TYR A 220 16.19 5.45 -5.57
C TYR A 220 16.07 5.42 -7.11
N GLN A 221 15.52 4.33 -7.63
CA GLN A 221 15.51 4.04 -9.05
C GLN A 221 14.08 4.00 -9.58
N ARG A 222 13.93 3.95 -10.90
CA ARG A 222 12.60 3.77 -11.51
C ARG A 222 12.02 2.44 -11.04
N VAL A 223 10.75 2.45 -10.68
CA VAL A 223 10.04 1.25 -10.18
C VAL A 223 9.98 0.17 -11.26
N GLY A 224 9.90 -1.09 -10.83
CA GLY A 224 9.71 -2.25 -11.70
C GLY A 224 10.90 -2.54 -12.61
N LYS A 225 12.11 -2.15 -12.23
CA LYS A 225 13.34 -2.37 -13.03
C LYS A 225 14.15 -3.59 -12.63
N LYS A 226 13.88 -4.15 -11.46
CA LYS A 226 14.40 -5.45 -11.02
C LYS A 226 13.37 -6.54 -11.23
N LYS A 227 13.80 -7.81 -11.11
CA LYS A 227 12.90 -8.97 -11.24
C LYS A 227 11.81 -8.91 -10.15
N PRO A 228 10.56 -9.25 -10.49
CA PRO A 228 9.50 -9.33 -9.50
C PRO A 228 9.62 -10.58 -8.62
N ASN A 229 8.87 -10.61 -7.54
CA ASN A 229 8.62 -11.82 -6.76
C ASN A 229 7.67 -12.79 -7.52
N PRO A 230 7.43 -14.01 -6.99
CA PRO A 230 6.56 -15.01 -7.65
C PRO A 230 5.14 -14.56 -7.99
N TRP A 231 4.60 -13.52 -7.35
CA TRP A 231 3.27 -12.97 -7.64
C TRP A 231 3.29 -11.76 -8.57
N GLY A 232 4.47 -11.34 -9.05
CA GLY A 232 4.59 -10.24 -10.00
C GLY A 232 4.71 -8.85 -9.36
N LEU A 233 4.87 -8.76 -8.03
CA LEU A 233 5.19 -7.52 -7.33
C LEU A 233 6.69 -7.22 -7.47
N HIS A 234 7.03 -5.95 -7.70
CA HIS A 234 8.42 -5.52 -7.83
C HIS A 234 8.89 -4.77 -6.59
N ASP A 235 10.21 -4.66 -6.47
CA ASP A 235 10.91 -3.79 -5.50
C ASP A 235 10.66 -4.13 -4.01
N MET A 236 9.96 -5.23 -3.70
CA MET A 236 9.67 -5.72 -2.33
C MET A 236 10.89 -5.91 -1.41
N HIS A 237 12.12 -5.98 -1.97
CA HIS A 237 13.37 -6.18 -1.24
C HIS A 237 14.32 -4.98 -1.29
N GLY A 238 13.88 -3.80 -1.76
CA GLY A 238 14.74 -2.62 -1.82
C GLY A 238 14.06 -1.38 -2.43
N ASN A 239 14.87 -0.53 -3.06
CA ASN A 239 14.50 0.78 -3.60
C ASN A 239 14.13 1.79 -2.51
N VAL A 240 12.93 1.72 -1.94
CA VAL A 240 12.51 2.58 -0.82
C VAL A 240 11.72 1.79 0.21
N ALA A 241 11.75 2.22 1.47
CA ALA A 241 10.89 1.63 2.50
C ALA A 241 9.42 2.07 2.32
N GLU A 242 8.49 1.17 2.62
CA GLU A 242 7.07 1.35 2.35
C GLU A 242 6.27 1.48 3.65
N TRP A 243 5.36 2.47 3.71
CA TRP A 243 4.50 2.68 4.87
C TRP A 243 3.38 1.63 4.95
N VAL A 244 3.23 1.02 6.12
CA VAL A 244 2.09 0.14 6.48
C VAL A 244 1.13 0.85 7.45
N LEU A 245 -0.05 0.27 7.67
CA LEU A 245 -1.06 0.79 8.61
C LEU A 245 -0.67 0.64 10.08
N ASP A 246 0.08 -0.41 10.39
CA ASP A 246 0.31 -0.88 11.74
C ASP A 246 1.15 0.10 12.56
N GLN A 247 0.82 0.19 13.84
CA GLN A 247 1.75 0.74 14.82
C GLN A 247 2.83 -0.30 15.12
N TYR A 248 4.08 0.15 15.03
CA TYR A 248 5.22 -0.64 15.45
C TYR A 248 5.18 -0.93 16.96
N ILE A 249 5.28 -2.21 17.31
CA ILE A 249 5.40 -2.71 18.68
C ILE A 249 6.49 -3.79 18.68
N PRO A 250 7.64 -3.58 19.35
CA PRO A 250 8.76 -4.52 19.31
C PRO A 250 8.43 -5.94 19.81
N THR A 251 7.46 -6.08 20.72
CA THR A 251 7.06 -7.38 21.30
C THR A 251 5.88 -8.02 20.57
N LEU A 252 5.42 -7.42 19.47
CA LEU A 252 4.17 -7.80 18.80
C LEU A 252 4.09 -9.29 18.49
N TYR A 253 5.19 -9.87 17.99
CA TYR A 253 5.24 -11.25 17.55
C TYR A 253 5.16 -12.23 18.74
N GLY A 254 5.63 -11.85 19.93
CA GLY A 254 5.46 -12.65 21.15
C GLY A 254 4.03 -12.60 21.71
N ASP A 255 3.35 -11.47 21.53
CA ASP A 255 2.05 -11.18 22.16
C ASP A 255 0.86 -11.22 21.16
N ARG A 256 1.07 -11.76 19.95
CA ARG A 256 0.08 -11.65 18.86
C ARG A 256 -1.21 -12.41 19.20
N GLN A 257 -2.32 -11.67 19.29
CA GLN A 257 -3.65 -12.24 19.51
C GLN A 257 -4.48 -12.36 18.22
N ALA A 258 -4.28 -11.43 17.27
CA ALA A 258 -5.02 -11.41 16.02
C ALA A 258 -4.32 -12.31 14.99
N VAL A 259 -5.04 -13.34 14.55
CA VAL A 259 -4.56 -14.33 13.57
C VAL A 259 -5.12 -14.08 12.17
N LYS A 260 -6.33 -13.51 12.05
CA LYS A 260 -6.97 -13.25 10.75
C LYS A 260 -6.98 -11.76 10.43
N ASN A 261 -6.42 -11.38 9.27
CA ASN A 261 -6.23 -10.01 8.82
C ASN A 261 -5.76 -9.07 9.95
N PRO A 262 -4.63 -9.40 10.62
CA PRO A 262 -4.20 -8.65 11.78
C PRO A 262 -3.87 -7.21 11.40
N LEU A 263 -4.26 -6.31 12.30
CA LEU A 263 -3.98 -4.88 12.22
C LEU A 263 -3.72 -4.37 13.64
N ILE A 264 -2.57 -3.75 13.84
CA ILE A 264 -2.22 -3.05 15.06
C ILE A 264 -2.59 -1.59 14.91
N VAL A 265 -3.77 -1.24 15.42
CA VAL A 265 -4.30 0.12 15.32
C VAL A 265 -3.41 1.11 16.09
N PRO A 266 -2.90 2.18 15.44
CA PRO A 266 -2.13 3.20 16.11
C PRO A 266 -2.89 3.86 17.26
N LYS A 267 -2.25 3.92 18.44
CA LYS A 267 -2.81 4.50 19.66
C LYS A 267 -2.56 6.01 19.82
N THR A 268 -1.78 6.60 18.92
CA THR A 268 -1.37 8.01 18.93
C THR A 268 -1.45 8.60 17.53
#